data_AF-A0A4Q3XXS0-F1
#
_entry.id   AF-A0A4Q3XXS0-F1
#
_cell.length_a   1.000
_cell.length_b   1.000
_cell.length_c   1.000
_cell.angle_alpha   90.00
_cell.angle_beta   90.00
_cell.angle_gamma   90.00
#
_symmetry.space_group_name_H-M   'P 1'
#
loop_
_entity.id
_entity.type
_entity.pdbx_description
1 polymer ?
#
loop_
_entity_poly.entity_id
_entity_poly.type
_entity_poly.pdbx_seq_one_letter_code
_entity_poly.pdbx_strand_id
1 'polypeptide(L)'
;YVLSASTFSYPTKLDSDEPLERFENPYTGEVNTPVANLYRNDQATLMTLDGMVHAPGTPPDPYAMSISQIGDTMFAVSDIGQAFRPQPHRELSTKVIDAREYNDPKVENMTGISNEIFVSRWPKWMNMGDRPGHTLWQLGSKKVKSHSEIPPRYYKRIKEEHPTHLSARPGTNGKTDIVY
;
A
#
# COMPACT_ATOMS: atom_id res chain seq x y z
N TYR A 1 -8.12 -15.92 -7.97
CA TYR A 1 -8.96 -14.82 -7.41
C TYR A 1 -8.54 -13.49 -8.00
N VAL A 2 -9.50 -12.58 -8.19
CA VAL A 2 -9.23 -11.19 -8.64
C VAL A 2 -9.05 -10.34 -7.39
N LEU A 3 -7.87 -9.78 -7.23
CA LEU A 3 -7.57 -8.80 -6.18
C LEU A 3 -7.54 -7.41 -6.79
N SER A 4 -8.23 -6.47 -6.13
CA SER A 4 -8.04 -5.05 -6.37
C SER A 4 -7.64 -4.40 -5.06
N ALA A 5 -6.66 -3.50 -5.14
CA ALA A 5 -6.20 -2.72 -4.00
C ALA A 5 -6.01 -1.27 -4.47
N SER A 6 -6.21 -0.35 -3.53
CA SER A 6 -5.85 1.04 -3.73
C SER A 6 -5.18 1.55 -2.47
N THR A 7 -4.10 2.30 -2.64
CA THR A 7 -3.34 2.92 -1.56
C THR A 7 -3.43 4.42 -1.71
N PHE A 8 -3.82 5.08 -0.64
CA PHE A 8 -3.84 6.54 -0.50
C PHE A 8 -2.99 6.87 0.71
N SER A 9 -1.89 7.59 0.51
CA SER A 9 -1.16 8.19 1.62
C SER A 9 -0.84 9.65 1.33
N TYR A 10 -1.00 10.46 2.36
CA TYR A 10 -0.81 11.90 2.30
C TYR A 10 0.31 12.26 3.28
N PRO A 11 1.38 12.93 2.82
CA PRO A 11 2.37 13.48 3.72
C PRO A 11 1.73 14.46 4.71
N THR A 12 2.05 14.31 5.98
CA THR A 12 1.64 15.23 7.06
C THR A 12 2.85 15.89 7.70
N LYS A 13 2.60 16.94 8.48
CA LYS A 13 3.59 17.50 9.39
C LYS A 13 3.95 16.46 10.45
N LEU A 14 5.14 16.58 11.05
CA LEU A 14 5.64 15.63 12.05
C LEU A 14 4.93 15.75 13.39
N ASP A 15 4.42 16.94 13.71
CA ASP A 15 3.82 17.31 14.99
C ASP A 15 2.28 17.34 14.96
N SER A 16 1.68 17.08 13.81
CA SER A 16 0.23 17.20 13.62
C SER A 16 -0.26 16.40 12.40
N ASP A 17 -1.55 16.07 12.39
CA ASP A 17 -2.23 15.46 11.23
C ASP A 17 -2.52 16.46 10.10
N GLU A 18 -1.82 17.60 10.09
CA GLU A 18 -1.93 18.60 9.04
C GLU A 18 -1.15 18.19 7.79
N PRO A 19 -1.65 18.47 6.57
CA PRO A 19 -0.99 18.08 5.35
C PRO A 19 0.31 18.85 5.24
N LEU A 20 1.34 18.18 4.76
CA LEU A 20 2.59 18.82 4.44
C LEU A 20 2.45 19.49 3.07
N GLU A 21 2.12 20.79 3.06
CA GLU A 21 1.96 21.56 1.81
C GLU A 21 3.30 22.02 1.23
N ARG A 22 4.31 22.15 2.09
CA ARG A 22 5.64 22.66 1.74
C ARG A 22 6.71 21.82 2.42
N PHE A 23 7.67 21.34 1.64
CA PHE A 23 8.83 20.61 2.13
C PHE A 23 10.11 21.36 1.74
N GLU A 24 10.85 21.84 2.74
CA GLU A 24 12.18 22.39 2.54
C GLU A 24 13.15 21.23 2.42
N ASN A 25 13.59 20.94 1.20
CA ASN A 25 14.41 19.77 0.94
C ASN A 25 15.88 20.06 1.31
N PRO A 26 16.41 19.45 2.38
CA PRO A 26 17.77 19.74 2.84
C PRO A 26 18.85 19.24 1.86
N TYR A 27 18.50 18.33 0.94
CA TYR A 27 19.43 17.74 -0.01
C TYR A 27 19.57 18.55 -1.31
N THR A 28 18.57 19.33 -1.66
CA THR A 28 18.55 20.14 -2.88
C THR A 28 18.57 21.65 -2.61
N GLY A 29 18.17 22.08 -1.40
CA GLY A 29 17.93 23.48 -1.06
C GLY A 29 16.63 24.02 -1.66
N GLU A 30 15.86 23.19 -2.37
CA GLU A 30 14.60 23.57 -2.99
C GLU A 30 13.44 23.51 -2.00
N VAL A 31 12.37 24.20 -2.37
CA VAL A 31 11.07 24.07 -1.75
C VAL A 31 10.20 23.20 -2.65
N ASN A 32 9.88 22.00 -2.18
CA ASN A 32 9.02 21.06 -2.91
C ASN A 32 7.58 21.11 -2.38
N THR A 33 6.62 20.76 -3.23
CA THR A 33 5.21 20.56 -2.86
C THR A 33 4.96 19.06 -2.77
N PRO A 34 4.80 18.49 -1.57
CA PRO A 34 4.51 17.07 -1.42
C PRO A 34 3.18 16.72 -2.10
N VAL A 35 3.17 15.60 -2.82
CA VAL A 35 1.96 15.05 -3.44
C VAL A 35 1.56 13.76 -2.75
N ALA A 36 0.27 13.47 -2.78
CA ALA A 36 -0.25 12.20 -2.28
C ALA A 36 0.37 11.03 -3.08
N ASN A 37 0.72 9.96 -2.38
CA ASN A 37 1.02 8.71 -3.06
C ASN A 37 -0.32 8.02 -3.33
N LEU A 38 -0.62 7.91 -4.62
CA LEU A 38 -1.84 7.33 -5.14
C LEU A 38 -1.45 6.09 -5.92
N TYR A 39 -1.91 4.95 -5.44
CA TYR A 39 -1.81 3.69 -6.16
C TYR A 39 -3.21 3.14 -6.34
N ARG A 40 -3.63 2.95 -7.58
CA ARG A 40 -4.77 2.10 -7.91
C ARG A 40 -4.26 1.01 -8.83
N ASN A 41 -4.54 -0.24 -8.50
CA ASN A 41 -4.46 -1.28 -9.52
C ASN A 41 -5.76 -1.31 -10.31
N ASP A 42 -5.76 -0.68 -11.49
CA ASP A 42 -6.87 -0.72 -12.44
C ASP A 42 -6.92 -2.04 -13.22
N GLN A 43 -5.79 -2.73 -13.30
CA GLN A 43 -5.71 -4.12 -13.74
C GLN A 43 -5.84 -5.03 -12.53
N ALA A 44 -6.71 -6.03 -12.57
CA ALA A 44 -6.84 -6.96 -11.45
C ALA A 44 -5.53 -7.72 -11.24
N THR A 45 -4.98 -7.71 -10.02
CA THR A 45 -3.94 -8.69 -9.66
C THR A 45 -4.61 -10.05 -9.61
N LEU A 46 -4.12 -11.02 -10.37
CA LEU A 46 -4.66 -12.37 -10.36
C LEU A 46 -3.83 -13.24 -9.43
N MET A 47 -4.50 -13.83 -8.45
CA MET A 47 -3.95 -14.95 -7.69
C MET A 47 -4.24 -16.24 -8.46
N THR A 48 -3.20 -16.91 -8.93
CA THR A 48 -3.24 -18.23 -9.58
C THR A 48 -2.62 -19.28 -8.65
N LEU A 49 -2.55 -20.55 -9.08
CA LEU A 49 -1.79 -21.58 -8.36
C LEU A 49 -0.28 -21.39 -8.50
N ASP A 50 0.16 -20.77 -9.59
CA ASP A 50 1.58 -20.58 -9.93
C ASP A 50 2.17 -19.28 -9.34
N GLY A 51 1.32 -18.38 -8.82
CA GLY A 51 1.76 -17.14 -8.18
C GLY A 51 0.80 -15.97 -8.37
N MET A 52 1.32 -14.76 -8.18
CA MET A 52 0.63 -13.49 -8.39
C MET A 52 0.96 -12.92 -9.77
N VAL A 53 -0.07 -12.64 -10.58
CA VAL A 53 0.07 -11.97 -11.88
C VAL A 53 -0.33 -10.51 -11.70
N HIS A 54 0.66 -9.61 -11.82
CA HIS A 54 0.48 -8.17 -11.60
C HIS A 54 -0.02 -7.40 -12.84
N ALA A 55 0.20 -7.95 -14.04
CA ALA A 55 -0.32 -7.39 -15.30
C ALA A 55 -0.61 -8.51 -16.33
N PRO A 56 -1.57 -8.33 -17.25
CA PRO A 56 -1.85 -9.30 -18.30
C PRO A 56 -0.60 -9.61 -19.14
N GLY A 57 -0.33 -10.91 -19.35
CA GLY A 57 0.80 -11.36 -20.16
C GLY A 57 2.16 -11.36 -19.46
N THR A 58 2.24 -11.00 -18.17
CA THR A 58 3.47 -11.17 -17.38
C THR A 58 3.51 -12.54 -16.71
N PRO A 59 4.69 -13.14 -16.52
CA PRO A 59 4.81 -14.35 -15.71
C PRO A 59 4.31 -14.11 -14.28
N PRO A 60 3.80 -15.15 -13.58
CA PRO A 60 3.43 -15.04 -12.19
C PRO A 60 4.68 -14.89 -11.31
N ASP A 61 4.66 -13.94 -10.39
CA ASP A 61 5.63 -13.89 -9.29
C ASP A 61 5.26 -14.96 -8.25
N PRO A 62 6.20 -15.80 -7.80
CA PRO A 62 5.88 -16.87 -6.85
C PRO A 62 5.37 -16.29 -5.53
N TYR A 63 4.48 -17.02 -4.84
CA TYR A 63 4.04 -16.63 -3.51
C TYR A 63 5.21 -16.70 -2.52
N ALA A 64 5.85 -15.56 -2.27
CA ALA A 64 6.83 -15.40 -1.21
C ALA A 64 6.14 -15.07 0.11
N MET A 65 5.31 -15.99 0.61
CA MET A 65 4.61 -15.85 1.89
C MET A 65 4.87 -17.06 2.79
N SER A 66 5.37 -16.79 3.99
CA SER A 66 5.46 -17.76 5.08
C SER A 66 4.28 -17.55 6.02
N ILE A 67 3.57 -18.63 6.32
CA ILE A 67 2.50 -18.64 7.32
C ILE A 67 2.95 -19.51 8.49
N SER A 68 2.90 -18.96 9.70
CA SER A 68 3.12 -19.69 10.93
C SER A 68 2.01 -19.40 11.94
N GLN A 69 1.79 -20.33 12.86
CA GLN A 69 0.80 -20.18 13.92
C GLN A 69 1.45 -20.48 15.27
N ILE A 70 1.15 -19.64 16.27
CA ILE A 70 1.53 -19.83 17.67
C ILE A 70 0.26 -19.64 18.51
N GLY A 71 -0.27 -20.73 19.07
CA GLY A 71 -1.56 -20.72 19.77
C GLY A 71 -2.67 -20.18 18.86
N ASP A 72 -3.40 -19.18 19.33
CA ASP A 72 -4.51 -18.54 18.61
C ASP A 72 -4.05 -17.39 17.68
N THR A 73 -2.75 -17.21 17.48
CA THR A 73 -2.19 -16.14 16.62
C THR A 73 -1.53 -16.71 15.38
N MET A 74 -1.91 -16.20 14.20
CA MET A 74 -1.24 -16.50 12.94
C MET A 74 -0.42 -15.31 12.45
N PHE A 75 0.76 -15.60 11.92
CA PHE A 75 1.65 -14.66 11.26
C PHE A 75 1.72 -15.03 9.78
N ALA A 76 1.40 -14.07 8.92
CA ALA A 76 1.67 -14.17 7.49
C ALA A 76 2.74 -13.14 7.13
N VAL A 77 3.94 -13.62 6.85
CA VAL A 77 5.10 -12.80 6.49
C VAL A 77 5.34 -12.92 4.99
N SER A 78 5.40 -11.79 4.29
CA SER A 78 5.72 -11.76 2.87
C SER A 78 6.88 -10.81 2.60
N ASP A 79 7.76 -11.23 1.71
CA ASP A 79 8.89 -10.44 1.22
C ASP A 79 8.81 -10.38 -0.31
N ILE A 80 8.40 -9.23 -0.82
CA ILE A 80 8.07 -9.06 -2.23
C ILE A 80 9.00 -8.02 -2.83
N GLY A 81 9.85 -8.47 -3.75
CA GLY A 81 10.54 -7.60 -4.69
C GLY A 81 9.78 -7.55 -6.00
N GLN A 82 9.47 -6.36 -6.51
CA GLN A 82 8.84 -6.21 -7.82
C GLN A 82 9.91 -5.88 -8.86
N ALA A 83 10.48 -6.90 -9.51
CA ALA A 83 11.60 -6.73 -10.44
C ALA A 83 11.26 -5.84 -11.65
N PHE A 84 9.98 -5.81 -12.06
CA PHE A 84 9.49 -4.93 -13.13
C PHE A 84 9.39 -3.45 -12.74
N ARG A 85 9.55 -3.12 -11.45
CA ARG A 85 9.56 -1.74 -10.96
C ARG A 85 10.99 -1.18 -10.97
N PRO A 86 11.13 0.14 -11.13
CA PRO A 86 12.41 0.79 -10.96
C PRO A 86 12.98 0.58 -9.55
N GLN A 87 14.23 0.14 -9.47
CA GLN A 87 14.88 -0.27 -8.22
C GLN A 87 15.51 0.92 -7.45
N PRO A 88 15.64 0.83 -6.12
CA PRO A 88 15.17 -0.27 -5.28
C PRO A 88 13.64 -0.25 -5.16
N HIS A 89 13.02 -1.43 -5.17
CA HIS A 89 11.60 -1.61 -4.92
C HIS A 89 11.35 -2.95 -4.21
N ARG A 90 11.13 -2.89 -2.90
CA ARG A 90 10.91 -4.08 -2.06
C ARG A 90 10.00 -3.77 -0.89
N GLU A 91 9.12 -4.70 -0.58
CA GLU A 91 8.20 -4.65 0.54
C GLU A 91 8.39 -5.88 1.42
N LEU A 92 8.60 -5.65 2.72
CA LEU A 92 8.50 -6.67 3.75
C LEU A 92 7.25 -6.40 4.58
N SER A 93 6.31 -7.34 4.60
CA SER A 93 5.04 -7.21 5.33
C SER A 93 4.88 -8.34 6.31
N THR A 94 4.45 -8.03 7.53
CA THR A 94 3.98 -9.01 8.52
C THR A 94 2.54 -8.69 8.85
N LYS A 95 1.65 -9.66 8.63
CA LYS A 95 0.23 -9.60 9.00
C LYS A 95 0.01 -10.52 10.19
N VAL A 96 -0.71 -10.03 11.19
CA VAL A 96 -1.06 -10.77 12.39
C VAL A 96 -2.58 -10.87 12.47
N ILE A 97 -3.10 -12.10 12.50
CA ILE A 97 -4.54 -12.40 12.54
C ILE A 97 -4.87 -13.44 13.62
N ASP A 98 -6.12 -13.47 14.05
CA ASP A 98 -6.63 -14.47 14.99
C ASP A 98 -6.89 -15.79 14.26
N ALA A 99 -6.28 -16.88 14.74
CA ALA A 99 -6.38 -18.20 14.13
C ALA A 99 -7.81 -18.77 14.19
N ARG A 100 -8.60 -18.39 15.20
CA ARG A 100 -9.98 -18.85 15.35
C ARG A 100 -10.88 -18.16 14.33
N GLU A 101 -10.68 -16.86 14.12
CA GLU A 101 -11.35 -16.13 13.05
C GLU A 101 -10.98 -16.68 11.67
N TYR A 102 -9.71 -17.04 11.45
CA TYR A 102 -9.25 -17.62 10.18
C TYR A 102 -9.87 -18.98 9.86
N ASN A 103 -10.06 -19.82 10.89
CA ASN A 103 -10.60 -21.17 10.71
C ASN A 103 -12.14 -21.25 10.78
N ASP A 104 -12.82 -20.15 11.12
CA ASP A 104 -14.29 -20.11 11.15
C ASP A 104 -14.84 -19.65 9.78
N PRO A 105 -15.48 -20.54 8.99
CA PRO A 105 -16.03 -20.18 7.69
C PRO A 105 -17.18 -19.17 7.76
N LYS A 106 -17.72 -18.88 8.96
CA LYS A 106 -18.75 -17.85 9.17
C LYS A 106 -18.15 -16.45 9.29
N VAL A 107 -16.83 -16.33 9.47
CA VAL A 107 -16.17 -15.04 9.58
C VAL A 107 -15.87 -14.48 8.18
N GLU A 108 -16.69 -13.54 7.73
CA GLU A 108 -16.51 -12.87 6.44
C GLU A 108 -15.50 -11.71 6.50
N ASN A 109 -15.27 -11.15 7.69
CA ASN A 109 -14.40 -10.00 7.88
C ASN A 109 -13.52 -10.15 9.12
N MET A 110 -12.39 -10.84 8.95
CA MET A 110 -11.38 -11.01 10.01
C MET A 110 -10.79 -9.67 10.44
N THR A 111 -10.47 -9.59 11.72
CA THR A 111 -9.63 -8.57 12.35
C THR A 111 -8.17 -8.88 12.05
N GLY A 112 -7.36 -7.84 11.86
CA GLY A 112 -5.92 -8.02 11.67
C GLY A 112 -5.17 -6.73 11.77
N ILE A 113 -3.90 -6.84 12.13
CA ILE A 113 -2.93 -5.75 12.08
C ILE A 113 -1.82 -6.13 11.10
N SER A 114 -1.19 -5.13 10.49
CA SER A 114 0.04 -5.35 9.74
C SER A 114 1.12 -4.34 10.11
N ASN A 115 2.36 -4.77 9.93
CA ASN A 115 3.52 -3.88 9.88
C ASN A 115 4.24 -4.12 8.57
N GLU A 116 4.62 -3.03 7.91
CA GLU A 116 5.23 -3.08 6.59
C GLU A 116 6.42 -2.15 6.54
N ILE A 117 7.50 -2.63 5.91
CA ILE A 117 8.67 -1.84 5.58
C ILE A 117 8.77 -1.84 4.07
N PHE A 118 8.87 -0.65 3.48
CA PHE A 118 8.95 -0.48 2.04
C PHE A 118 10.16 0.36 1.66
N VAL A 119 10.94 -0.14 0.71
CA VAL A 119 12.09 0.56 0.15
C VAL A 119 11.76 0.94 -1.28
N SER A 120 11.84 2.23 -1.60
CA SER A 120 11.58 2.77 -2.93
C SER A 120 12.64 3.79 -3.34
N ARG A 121 12.72 4.15 -4.63
CA ARG A 121 13.41 5.37 -5.04
C ARG A 121 12.81 6.61 -4.36
N TRP A 122 13.53 7.73 -4.46
CA TRP A 122 13.02 9.05 -4.13
C TRP A 122 11.67 9.29 -4.83
N PRO A 123 10.64 9.76 -4.10
CA PRO A 123 9.45 10.31 -4.71
C PRO A 123 9.81 11.44 -5.69
N LYS A 124 9.17 11.47 -6.86
CA LYS A 124 9.45 12.48 -7.91
C LYS A 124 9.26 13.90 -7.40
N TRP A 125 8.29 14.12 -6.52
CA TRP A 125 8.03 15.45 -5.95
C TRP A 125 9.21 16.00 -5.15
N MET A 126 10.15 15.14 -4.69
CA MET A 126 11.38 15.58 -4.02
C MET A 126 12.45 16.14 -4.99
N ASN A 127 12.25 16.07 -6.31
CA ASN A 127 13.20 16.59 -7.32
C ASN A 127 14.65 16.15 -7.13
N MET A 128 14.87 14.90 -6.72
CA MET A 128 16.21 14.44 -6.35
C MET A 128 17.14 14.25 -7.57
N GLY A 129 16.61 14.16 -8.79
CA GLY A 129 17.39 13.91 -10.00
C GLY A 129 18.16 12.60 -9.90
N ASP A 130 19.42 12.61 -10.33
CA ASP A 130 20.31 11.44 -10.28
C ASP A 130 21.02 11.25 -8.92
N ARG A 131 20.61 11.99 -7.88
CA ARG A 131 21.22 11.86 -6.56
C ARG A 131 21.03 10.44 -6.03
N PRO A 132 22.10 9.78 -5.54
CA PRO A 132 22.00 8.44 -4.98
C PRO A 132 21.11 8.46 -3.74
N GLY A 133 20.36 7.39 -3.54
CA GLY A 133 19.54 7.19 -2.35
C GLY A 133 18.19 6.55 -2.63
N HIS A 134 17.42 6.40 -1.56
CA HIS A 134 16.13 5.76 -1.55
C HIS A 134 15.33 6.26 -0.36
N THR A 135 14.03 6.01 -0.37
CA THR A 135 13.15 6.25 0.75
C THR A 135 12.83 4.93 1.43
N LEU A 136 12.90 4.95 2.76
CA LEU A 136 12.44 3.87 3.62
C LEU A 136 11.12 4.33 4.27
N TRP A 137 10.09 3.51 4.12
CA TRP A 137 8.78 3.75 4.70
C TRP A 137 8.52 2.66 5.74
N GLN A 138 7.91 3.05 6.85
CA GLN A 138 7.35 2.11 7.80
C GLN A 138 5.86 2.40 7.95
N LEU A 139 5.05 1.35 7.87
CA LEU A 139 3.61 1.41 8.05
C LEU A 139 3.22 0.50 9.22
N GLY A 140 2.36 1.02 10.08
CA GLY A 140 1.55 0.22 11.01
C GLY A 140 0.09 0.34 10.60
N SER A 141 -0.62 -0.77 10.47
CA SER A 141 -1.99 -0.79 9.98
C SER A 141 -2.90 -1.71 10.77
N LYS A 142 -4.21 -1.44 10.70
CA LYS A 142 -5.27 -2.30 11.18
C LYS A 142 -6.36 -2.37 10.12
N LYS A 143 -6.92 -3.55 9.91
CA LYS A 143 -8.14 -3.70 9.11
C LYS A 143 -9.35 -3.14 9.88
N VAL A 144 -9.95 -2.09 9.33
CA VAL A 144 -11.18 -1.47 9.87
C VAL A 144 -12.42 -2.26 9.49
N LYS A 145 -13.47 -2.21 10.31
CA LYS A 145 -14.76 -2.87 10.02
C LYS A 145 -15.67 -1.99 9.15
N SER A 146 -15.48 -0.67 9.19
CA SER A 146 -16.23 0.26 8.34
C SER A 146 -15.48 1.58 8.13
N HIS A 147 -15.97 2.40 7.19
CA HIS A 147 -15.43 3.72 6.91
C HIS A 147 -15.50 4.70 8.11
N SER A 148 -16.36 4.46 9.10
CA SER A 148 -16.46 5.34 10.27
C SER A 148 -15.26 5.26 11.21
N GLU A 149 -14.42 4.22 11.08
CA GLU A 149 -13.16 4.10 11.82
C GLU A 149 -12.00 4.86 11.15
N ILE A 150 -12.17 5.35 9.92
CA ILE A 150 -11.18 6.18 9.23
C ILE A 150 -11.28 7.60 9.79
N PRO A 151 -10.16 8.28 10.11
CA PRO A 151 -10.24 9.63 10.64
C PRO A 151 -11.01 10.57 9.69
N PRO A 152 -11.97 11.37 10.19
CA PRO A 152 -12.94 12.08 9.35
C PRO A 152 -12.33 12.96 8.25
N ARG A 153 -11.20 13.59 8.54
CA ARG A 153 -10.46 14.42 7.58
C ARG A 153 -9.99 13.61 6.37
N TYR A 154 -9.35 12.46 6.62
CA TYR A 154 -8.87 11.58 5.56
C TYR A 154 -10.03 11.03 4.74
N TYR A 155 -11.10 10.59 5.40
CA TYR A 155 -12.28 10.08 4.72
C TYR A 155 -12.93 11.14 3.83
N LYS A 156 -13.09 12.37 4.32
CA LYS A 156 -13.62 13.50 3.54
C LYS A 156 -12.77 13.74 2.29
N ARG A 157 -11.45 13.81 2.45
CA ARG A 157 -10.51 14.05 1.35
C ARG A 157 -10.58 12.97 0.27
N ILE A 158 -10.54 11.69 0.65
CA ILE A 158 -10.65 10.56 -0.29
C ILE A 158 -12.00 10.61 -1.03
N LYS A 159 -13.09 10.94 -0.33
CA LYS A 159 -14.42 11.04 -0.94
C LYS A 159 -14.53 12.20 -1.95
N GLU A 160 -13.85 13.32 -1.71
CA GLU A 160 -13.85 14.49 -2.59
C GLU A 160 -12.91 14.30 -3.79
N GLU A 161 -11.69 13.82 -3.55
CA GLU A 161 -10.64 13.70 -4.59
C GLU A 161 -10.78 12.39 -5.40
N HIS A 162 -11.24 11.30 -4.77
CA HIS A 162 -11.15 9.95 -5.31
C HIS A 162 -12.39 9.06 -5.03
N PRO A 163 -13.63 9.53 -5.25
CA PRO A 163 -14.84 8.83 -4.80
C PRO A 163 -15.00 7.39 -5.33
N THR A 164 -14.43 7.07 -6.50
CA THR A 164 -14.50 5.74 -7.11
C THR A 164 -13.58 4.70 -6.45
N HIS A 165 -12.77 5.09 -5.48
CA HIS A 165 -11.77 4.22 -4.82
C HIS A 165 -12.19 3.73 -3.42
N LEU A 166 -13.36 4.15 -2.94
CA LEU A 166 -13.99 3.59 -1.72
C LEU A 166 -14.81 2.32 -1.99
N SER A 167 -14.66 1.74 -3.19
CA SER A 167 -15.35 0.53 -3.63
C SER A 167 -14.35 -0.61 -3.80
N ALA A 168 -14.73 -1.82 -3.38
CA ALA A 168 -13.96 -3.04 -3.62
C ALA A 168 -13.96 -3.50 -5.09
N ARG A 169 -14.70 -2.80 -5.98
CA ARG A 169 -14.70 -3.08 -7.41
C ARG A 169 -13.67 -2.17 -8.11
N PRO A 170 -12.71 -2.73 -8.86
CA PRO A 170 -11.86 -1.91 -9.71
C PRO A 170 -12.75 -1.12 -10.69
N GLY A 171 -12.50 0.19 -10.81
CA GLY A 171 -13.25 1.05 -11.71
C GLY A 171 -12.90 0.71 -13.15
N THR A 172 -13.88 0.68 -14.05
CA THR A 172 -13.71 0.32 -15.48
C THR A 172 -12.97 1.35 -16.32
N ASN A 173 -12.38 2.38 -15.70
CA ASN A 173 -11.75 3.48 -16.43
C ASN A 173 -10.23 3.29 -16.43
N GLY A 174 -9.73 2.64 -17.48
CA GLY A 174 -8.33 2.24 -17.67
C GLY A 174 -7.33 3.38 -17.83
N LYS A 175 -7.10 4.14 -16.76
CA LYS A 175 -5.90 4.96 -16.60
C LYS A 175 -5.27 4.67 -15.25
N THR A 176 -4.14 3.97 -15.30
CA THR A 176 -3.22 3.79 -14.19
C THR A 176 -2.48 5.12 -13.93
N ASP A 177 -2.96 5.94 -13.02
CA ASP A 177 -2.18 7.08 -12.52
C ASP A 177 -1.24 6.57 -11.42
N ILE A 178 -0.01 6.20 -11.81
CA ILE A 178 1.07 5.93 -10.87
C ILE A 178 1.85 7.23 -10.66
N VAL A 179 1.61 7.89 -9.52
CA VAL A 179 2.44 9.02 -9.07
C VAL A 179 3.48 8.47 -8.09
N TYR A 180 4.56 7.90 -8.63
CA TYR A 180 5.85 7.92 -7.93
C TYR A 180 6.53 9.24 -8.20
#